data_AF-A0A1X7AJV4-F1
#
_entry.id   AF-A0A1X7AJV4-F1
#
_cell.length_a   1.000
_cell.length_b   1.000
_cell.length_c   1.000
_cell.angle_alpha   90.00
_cell.angle_beta   90.00
_cell.angle_gamma   90.00
#
_symmetry.space_group_name_H-M   'P 1'
#
loop_
_entity.id
_entity.type
_entity.pdbx_description
1 polymer ?
#
loop_
_entity_poly.entity_id
_entity_poly.type
_entity_poly.pdbx_seq_one_letter_code
_entity_poly.pdbx_strand_id
1 'polypeptide(L)'
;MSIEIQLKSHFLDSAPDNSTLTHLAIICGALKHCLGNAKTMSFIKLTYIFDKTINLKANAFSSKITLLPWTIDNDFKKSLIMAESNHFIELLTDKSSKEIKISLTDKGDIYLSSVETHHAFADYLEYLKEIKIPENRFENPIIRS
;
A
#
# COMPACT_ATOMS: atom_id res chain seq x y z
N MET A 1 8.90 -25.23 13.29
CA MET A 1 10.15 -24.72 12.70
C MET A 1 9.94 -23.23 12.52
N SER A 2 10.36 -22.44 13.50
CA SER A 2 10.14 -21.00 13.60
C SER A 2 11.22 -20.27 12.81
N ILE A 3 10.81 -19.49 11.80
CA ILE A 3 11.74 -18.65 11.05
C ILE A 3 11.97 -17.38 11.89
N GLU A 4 13.11 -17.30 12.57
CA GLU A 4 13.60 -16.05 13.15
C GLU A 4 14.03 -15.12 12.01
N ILE A 5 13.21 -14.13 11.70
CA ILE A 5 13.63 -13.02 10.85
C ILE A 5 14.46 -12.08 11.73
N GLN A 6 15.78 -12.31 11.79
CA GLN A 6 16.70 -11.37 12.43
C GLN A 6 16.85 -10.12 11.54
N LEU A 7 15.97 -9.14 11.75
CA LEU A 7 16.17 -7.78 11.28
C LEU A 7 17.48 -7.26 11.89
N LYS A 8 18.54 -7.19 11.07
CA LYS A 8 19.84 -6.69 11.51
C LYS A 8 19.67 -5.26 12.04
N SER A 9 20.01 -5.05 13.31
CA SER A 9 19.93 -3.79 14.05
C SER A 9 20.55 -2.59 13.33
N HIS A 10 21.51 -2.82 12.43
CA HIS A 10 22.12 -1.79 11.60
C HIS A 10 21.14 -1.06 10.65
N PHE A 11 19.95 -1.61 10.37
CA PHE A 11 18.95 -0.93 9.54
C PHE A 11 18.11 0.13 10.30
N LEU A 12 18.25 0.21 11.63
CA LEU A 12 17.35 0.99 12.49
C LEU A 12 17.97 2.30 13.04
N ASP A 13 19.30 2.46 13.00
CA ASP A 13 20.01 3.58 13.64
C ASP A 13 20.35 4.75 12.69
N SER A 14 20.00 4.64 11.42
CA SER A 14 20.03 5.76 10.47
C SER A 14 18.59 6.09 10.10
N ALA A 15 18.16 7.35 10.32
CA ALA A 15 16.92 7.88 9.78
C ALA A 15 16.78 7.40 8.32
N PRO A 16 15.62 6.85 7.93
CA PRO A 16 15.59 5.98 6.79
C PRO A 16 15.88 6.76 5.51
N ASP A 17 17.10 6.63 5.00
CA ASP A 17 17.41 6.57 3.56
C ASP A 17 16.77 5.31 2.91
N ASN A 18 15.73 4.76 3.55
CA ASN A 18 15.20 3.39 3.56
C ASN A 18 13.80 3.40 2.92
N SER A 19 13.69 4.04 1.75
CA SER A 19 12.42 4.22 1.02
C SER A 19 11.67 2.90 0.85
N THR A 20 12.40 1.80 0.63
CA THR A 20 11.81 0.49 0.33
C THR A 20 11.03 -0.11 1.49
N LEU A 21 11.54 -0.10 2.73
CA LEU A 21 10.82 -0.68 3.87
C LEU A 21 9.54 0.11 4.18
N THR A 22 9.62 1.43 4.09
CA THR A 22 8.45 2.31 4.19
C THR A 22 7.44 2.01 3.09
N HIS A 23 7.88 1.84 1.85
CA HIS A 23 7.00 1.50 0.74
C HIS A 23 6.29 0.15 0.94
N LEU A 24 7.01 -0.87 1.42
CA LEU A 24 6.43 -2.18 1.73
C LEU A 24 5.42 -2.08 2.88
N ALA A 25 5.73 -1.29 3.92
CA ALA A 25 4.80 -1.03 5.03
C ALA A 25 3.53 -0.32 4.55
N ILE A 26 3.66 0.67 3.65
CA ILE A 26 2.52 1.36 3.06
C ILE A 26 1.67 0.41 2.21
N ILE A 27 2.29 -0.42 1.36
CA ILE A 27 1.56 -1.39 0.53
C ILE A 27 0.78 -2.38 1.40
N CYS A 28 1.45 -2.99 2.39
CA CYS A 28 0.81 -3.97 3.27
C CYS A 28 -0.26 -3.29 4.12
N GLY A 29 0.02 -2.11 4.68
CA GLY A 29 -0.91 -1.33 5.49
C GLY A 29 -2.15 -0.91 4.71
N ALA A 30 -1.99 -0.50 3.45
CA ALA A 30 -3.10 -0.14 2.58
C ALA A 30 -4.00 -1.35 2.32
N LEU A 31 -3.40 -2.52 2.05
CA LEU A 31 -4.17 -3.75 1.87
C LEU A 31 -4.82 -4.23 3.17
N LYS A 32 -4.23 -3.98 4.35
CA LYS A 32 -4.87 -4.34 5.62
C LYS A 32 -6.01 -3.41 6.00
N HIS A 33 -5.83 -2.10 5.81
CA HIS A 33 -6.73 -1.09 6.40
C HIS A 33 -7.70 -0.45 5.40
N CYS A 34 -7.35 -0.38 4.11
CA CYS A 34 -8.13 0.37 3.12
C CYS A 34 -9.01 -0.51 2.21
N LEU A 35 -9.09 -1.82 2.46
CA LEU A 35 -9.93 -2.75 1.72
C LEU A 35 -11.43 -2.63 2.07
N GLY A 36 -11.78 -2.17 3.28
CA GLY A 36 -13.16 -2.24 3.76
C GLY A 36 -13.63 -3.69 3.86
N ASN A 37 -14.77 -4.01 3.21
CA ASN A 37 -15.31 -5.37 3.19
C ASN A 37 -14.74 -6.27 2.08
N ALA A 38 -13.88 -5.74 1.20
CA ALA A 38 -13.28 -6.50 0.12
C ALA A 38 -12.09 -7.34 0.61
N LYS A 39 -11.76 -8.42 -0.11
CA LYS A 39 -10.53 -9.21 0.13
C LYS A 39 -9.36 -8.77 -0.76
N THR A 40 -9.63 -7.96 -1.77
CA THR A 40 -8.68 -7.59 -2.81
C THR A 40 -8.85 -6.12 -3.19
N MET A 41 -7.76 -5.46 -3.58
CA MET A 41 -7.74 -4.08 -4.05
C MET A 41 -7.36 -4.01 -5.53
N SER A 42 -7.93 -3.08 -6.30
CA SER A 42 -7.43 -2.78 -7.64
C SER A 42 -6.06 -2.12 -7.60
N PHE A 43 -5.28 -2.36 -8.65
CA PHE A 43 -3.99 -1.71 -8.85
C PHE A 43 -4.08 -0.18 -8.79
N ILE A 44 -5.10 0.42 -9.42
CA ILE A 44 -5.27 1.87 -9.49
C ILE A 44 -5.50 2.46 -8.08
N LYS A 45 -6.38 1.84 -7.28
CA LYS A 45 -6.64 2.29 -5.92
C LYS A 45 -5.39 2.18 -5.05
N LEU A 46 -4.69 1.05 -5.11
CA LEU A 46 -3.48 0.85 -4.31
C LEU A 46 -2.41 1.89 -4.66
N THR A 47 -2.20 2.14 -5.96
CA THR A 47 -1.27 3.17 -6.43
C THR A 47 -1.65 4.55 -5.91
N TYR A 48 -2.95 4.91 -5.98
CA TYR A 48 -3.41 6.19 -5.50
C TYR A 48 -3.16 6.37 -3.99
N ILE A 49 -3.51 5.35 -3.20
CA ILE A 49 -3.27 5.36 -1.75
C ILE A 49 -1.78 5.51 -1.46
N PHE A 50 -0.94 4.75 -2.16
CA PHE A 50 0.51 4.82 -2.03
C PHE A 50 1.04 6.25 -2.27
N ASP A 51 0.71 6.85 -3.41
CA ASP A 51 1.20 8.18 -3.80
C ASP A 51 0.79 9.29 -2.81
N LYS A 52 -0.39 9.15 -2.19
CA LYS A 52 -0.87 10.12 -1.18
C LYS A 52 -0.29 9.87 0.20
N THR A 53 -0.04 8.61 0.54
CA THR A 53 0.51 8.21 1.84
C THR A 53 2.00 8.52 1.93
N ILE A 54 2.77 8.27 0.87
CA ILE A 54 4.23 8.52 0.90
C ILE A 54 4.58 9.99 1.15
N ASN A 55 3.70 10.90 0.75
CA ASN A 55 3.83 12.34 0.97
C ASN A 55 3.04 12.85 2.19
N LEU A 56 2.41 11.95 2.98
CA LEU A 56 1.49 12.26 4.08
C LEU A 56 0.52 13.40 3.72
N LYS A 57 -0.05 13.35 2.51
CA LYS A 57 -0.73 14.52 1.94
C LYS A 57 -2.03 14.77 2.70
N ALA A 58 -2.04 15.82 3.52
CA ALA A 58 -3.24 16.24 4.24
C ALA A 58 -4.43 16.46 3.28
N ASN A 59 -5.63 16.03 3.70
CA ASN A 59 -6.89 16.16 2.95
C ASN A 59 -6.96 15.46 1.58
N ALA A 60 -5.99 14.61 1.22
CA ALA A 60 -5.95 13.94 -0.08
C ALA A 60 -7.15 13.01 -0.36
N PHE A 61 -7.89 12.63 0.67
CA PHE A 61 -9.03 11.71 0.58
C PHE A 61 -10.38 12.36 0.94
N SER A 62 -10.44 13.69 0.97
CA SER A 62 -11.70 14.40 1.20
C SER A 62 -12.73 14.08 0.10
N SER A 63 -14.00 14.00 0.50
CA SER A 63 -15.11 13.48 -0.34
C SER A 63 -15.35 14.25 -1.65
N LYS A 64 -14.75 15.43 -1.82
CA LYS A 64 -14.92 16.36 -2.95
C LYS A 64 -13.80 16.30 -4.01
N ILE A 65 -12.78 15.45 -3.85
CA ILE A 65 -11.66 15.41 -4.80
C ILE A 65 -12.04 14.59 -6.03
N THR A 66 -12.16 15.28 -7.17
CA THR A 66 -12.08 14.65 -8.49
C THR A 66 -10.68 14.06 -8.67
N LEU A 67 -10.59 12.79 -9.03
CA LEU A 67 -9.31 12.15 -9.37
C LEU A 67 -8.78 12.78 -10.66
N LEU A 68 -7.90 13.77 -10.55
CA LEU A 68 -7.15 14.29 -11.70
C LEU A 68 -6.25 13.19 -12.25
N PRO A 69 -6.02 13.12 -13.58
CA PRO A 69 -5.01 12.23 -14.14
C PRO A 69 -3.68 12.39 -13.42
N TRP A 70 -3.04 11.28 -13.04
CA TRP A 70 -1.72 11.31 -12.43
C TRP A 70 -0.83 10.22 -13.02
N THR A 71 0.47 10.46 -12.98
CA THR A 71 1.49 9.49 -13.40
C THR A 71 1.86 8.59 -12.24
N ILE A 72 1.85 7.28 -12.49
CA ILE A 72 2.28 6.28 -11.51
C ILE A 72 3.79 6.31 -11.40
N ASP A 73 4.29 6.60 -10.20
CA ASP A 73 5.72 6.65 -9.94
C ASP A 73 6.39 5.27 -10.15
N ASN A 74 7.63 5.27 -10.62
CA ASN A 74 8.44 4.06 -10.74
C ASN A 74 8.73 3.42 -9.38
N ASP A 75 8.76 4.22 -8.31
CA ASP A 75 9.02 3.71 -6.96
C ASP A 75 7.88 2.82 -6.46
N PHE A 76 6.63 3.14 -6.78
CA PHE A 76 5.51 2.24 -6.52
C PHE A 76 5.68 0.90 -7.25
N LYS A 77 6.00 0.93 -8.55
CA LYS A 77 6.15 -0.29 -9.36
C LYS A 77 7.25 -1.20 -8.82
N LYS A 78 8.41 -0.64 -8.47
CA LYS A 78 9.52 -1.39 -7.86
C LYS A 78 9.10 -2.01 -6.54
N SER A 79 8.44 -1.22 -5.69
CA SER A 79 7.99 -1.68 -4.37
C SER A 79 6.93 -2.77 -4.47
N LEU A 80 6.05 -2.70 -5.48
CA LEU A 80 5.07 -3.73 -5.76
C LEU A 80 5.73 -5.06 -6.16
N ILE A 81 6.72 -5.03 -7.06
CA ILE A 81 7.50 -6.20 -7.46
C ILE A 81 8.22 -6.80 -6.24
N MET A 82 8.83 -5.96 -5.40
CA MET A 82 9.50 -6.41 -4.18
C MET A 82 8.52 -7.04 -3.18
N ALA A 83 7.34 -6.45 -2.98
CA ALA A 83 6.32 -7.00 -2.09
C ALA A 83 5.83 -8.38 -2.57
N GLU A 84 5.62 -8.53 -3.88
CA GLU A 84 5.23 -9.82 -4.47
C GLU A 84 6.36 -10.85 -4.35
N SER A 85 7.61 -10.45 -4.65
CA SER A 85 8.78 -11.34 -4.59
C SER A 85 9.08 -11.83 -3.16
N ASN A 86 8.74 -11.04 -2.14
CA ASN A 86 8.82 -11.43 -0.73
C ASN A 86 7.57 -12.20 -0.24
N HIS A 87 6.62 -12.46 -1.14
CA HIS A 87 5.33 -13.10 -0.85
C HIS A 87 4.49 -12.33 0.18
N PHE A 88 4.64 -11.02 0.29
CA PHE A 88 3.79 -10.20 1.17
C PHE A 88 2.42 -9.95 0.55
N ILE A 89 2.36 -9.94 -0.78
CA ILE A 89 1.14 -9.76 -1.55
C ILE A 89 1.01 -10.86 -2.61
N GLU A 90 -0.21 -11.03 -3.11
CA GLU A 90 -0.51 -11.87 -4.27
C GLU A 90 -1.22 -11.04 -5.33
N LEU A 91 -0.77 -11.17 -6.59
CA LEU A 91 -1.38 -10.55 -7.76
C LEU A 91 -2.33 -11.55 -8.42
N LEU A 92 -3.62 -11.24 -8.40
CA LEU A 92 -4.68 -12.01 -9.01
C LEU A 92 -5.09 -11.34 -10.31
N THR A 93 -4.91 -12.03 -11.44
CA THR A 93 -5.37 -11.52 -12.74
C THR A 93 -6.70 -12.18 -13.10
N ASP A 94 -7.74 -11.37 -13.26
CA ASP A 94 -9.00 -11.86 -13.80
C ASP A 94 -8.87 -12.02 -15.32
N LYS A 95 -9.00 -13.26 -15.79
CA LYS A 95 -8.89 -13.63 -17.21
C LYS A 95 -9.95 -12.95 -18.09
N SER A 96 -11.07 -12.54 -17.52
CA SER A 96 -12.20 -11.95 -18.25
C SER A 96 -12.09 -10.44 -18.41
N SER A 97 -11.66 -9.73 -17.36
CA SER A 97 -11.56 -8.26 -17.31
C SER A 97 -10.15 -7.74 -17.59
N LYS A 98 -9.13 -8.61 -17.59
CA LYS A 98 -7.69 -8.25 -17.60
C LYS A 98 -7.30 -7.32 -16.45
N GLU A 99 -8.13 -7.23 -15.41
CA GLU A 99 -7.83 -6.42 -14.23
C GLU A 99 -6.88 -7.17 -13.29
N ILE A 100 -5.96 -6.39 -12.71
CA ILE A 100 -5.08 -6.85 -11.64
C ILE A 100 -5.73 -6.50 -10.31
N LYS A 101 -6.07 -7.53 -9.55
CA LYS A 101 -6.48 -7.44 -8.15
C LYS A 101 -5.32 -7.87 -7.26
N ILE A 102 -5.18 -7.24 -6.11
CA ILE A 102 -4.03 -7.40 -5.22
C ILE A 102 -4.57 -7.78 -3.84
N SER A 103 -3.99 -8.79 -3.20
CA SER A 103 -4.36 -9.20 -1.84
C SER A 103 -3.15 -9.27 -0.93
N LEU A 104 -3.37 -9.09 0.37
CA LEU A 104 -2.38 -9.29 1.41
C LEU A 104 -2.31 -10.78 1.76
N THR A 105 -1.11 -11.33 1.87
CA THR A 105 -0.91 -12.70 2.35
C THR A 105 -0.67 -12.73 3.86
N ASP A 106 -0.71 -13.91 4.47
CA ASP A 106 -0.34 -14.10 5.88
C ASP A 106 1.08 -13.60 6.18
N LYS A 107 2.02 -13.79 5.24
CA LYS A 107 3.40 -13.28 5.40
C LYS A 107 3.44 -11.75 5.39
N GLY A 108 2.63 -11.11 4.55
CA GLY A 108 2.50 -9.66 4.52
C GLY A 108 1.90 -9.11 5.82
N ASP A 109 0.91 -9.79 6.39
CA ASP A 109 0.31 -9.39 7.67
C ASP A 109 1.28 -9.58 8.86
N ILE A 110 2.06 -10.67 8.86
CA ILE A 110 3.13 -10.89 9.84
C ILE A 110 4.19 -9.79 9.73
N TYR A 111 4.65 -9.48 8.51
CA TYR A 111 5.59 -8.39 8.28
C TYR A 111 5.03 -7.07 8.80
N LEU A 112 3.79 -6.74 8.45
CA LEU A 112 3.15 -5.50 8.87
C LEU A 112 3.04 -5.41 10.40
N SER A 113 2.65 -6.48 11.06
CA SER A 113 2.57 -6.54 12.53
C SER A 113 3.94 -6.35 13.19
N SER A 114 5.03 -6.78 12.54
CA SER A 114 6.40 -6.55 13.02
C SER A 114 6.86 -5.10 12.89
N VAL A 115 6.32 -4.34 11.93
CA VAL A 115 6.67 -2.93 11.71
C VAL A 115 5.70 -1.94 12.35
N GLU A 116 4.46 -2.36 12.66
CA GLU A 116 3.45 -1.56 13.36
C GLU A 116 3.93 -1.04 14.73
N THR A 117 4.84 -1.75 15.39
CA THR A 117 5.40 -1.35 16.69
C THR A 117 6.55 -0.35 16.58
N HIS A 118 7.05 -0.08 15.38
CA HIS A 118 8.17 0.83 15.16
C HIS A 118 7.67 2.25 14.87
N HIS A 119 8.15 3.22 15.66
CA HIS A 119 7.74 4.62 15.57
C HIS A 119 7.95 5.24 14.18
N ALA A 120 8.96 4.76 13.44
CA ALA A 120 9.26 5.22 12.08
C ALA A 120 8.12 5.02 11.06
N PHE A 121 7.19 4.09 11.31
CA PHE A 121 6.06 3.81 10.41
C PHE A 121 4.72 4.30 10.95
N ALA A 122 4.67 4.78 12.20
CA ALA A 122 3.44 5.08 12.90
C ALA A 122 2.55 6.06 12.11
N ASP A 123 3.11 7.19 11.68
CA ASP A 123 2.37 8.23 10.97
C ASP A 123 1.74 7.72 9.67
N TYR A 124 2.46 6.91 8.89
CA TYR A 124 1.95 6.32 7.65
C TYR A 124 0.82 5.33 7.92
N LEU A 125 0.98 4.47 8.93
CA LEU A 125 0.00 3.44 9.26
C LEU A 125 -1.26 4.03 9.90
N GLU A 126 -1.12 5.06 10.74
CA GLU A 126 -2.24 5.84 11.26
C GLU A 126 -2.99 6.53 10.12
N TYR A 127 -2.27 7.20 9.21
CA TYR A 127 -2.85 7.84 8.05
C TYR A 127 -3.65 6.85 7.18
N LEU A 128 -3.14 5.64 6.96
CA LEU A 128 -3.83 4.58 6.21
C LEU A 128 -5.14 4.12 6.88
N LYS A 129 -5.18 4.07 8.22
CA LYS A 129 -6.39 3.69 8.98
C LYS A 129 -7.52 4.71 8.84
N GLU A 130 -7.21 5.96 8.50
CA GLU A 130 -8.22 7.00 8.26
C GLU A 130 -8.85 6.93 6.86
N ILE A 131 -8.23 6.21 5.92
CA ILE A 131 -8.65 6.17 4.52
C ILE A 131 -9.89 5.29 4.35
N LYS A 132 -11.00 5.93 3.97
CA LYS A 132 -12.28 5.25 3.68
C LYS A 132 -12.74 5.53 2.25
N ILE A 133 -11.97 5.07 1.27
CA ILE A 133 -12.29 5.25 -0.17
C ILE A 133 -12.83 3.94 -0.77
N PRO A 134 -14.07 3.94 -1.29
CA PRO A 134 -14.65 2.76 -1.91
C PRO A 134 -14.03 2.49 -3.30
N GLU A 135 -14.03 1.21 -3.70
CA GLU A 135 -13.44 0.73 -4.96
C GLU A 135 -14.08 1.37 -6.20
N ASN A 136 -15.39 1.58 -6.15
CA ASN A 136 -16.18 2.13 -7.26
C ASN A 136 -15.75 3.53 -7.74
N ARG A 137 -14.99 4.28 -6.93
CA ARG A 137 -14.39 5.55 -7.36
C ARG A 137 -13.30 5.38 -8.41
N PHE A 138 -12.72 4.19 -8.52
CA PHE A 138 -11.64 3.87 -9.45
C PHE A 138 -12.13 3.09 -10.67
N GLU A 139 -13.37 2.58 -10.65
CA GLU A 139 -13.98 1.84 -11.76
C GLU A 139 -14.40 2.76 -12.92
N ASN A 140 -14.75 4.02 -12.63
CA ASN A 140 -15.17 5.02 -13.63
C ASN A 140 -14.54 6.39 -13.33
N PRO A 141 -13.28 6.65 -13.74
CA PRO A 141 -12.68 7.97 -13.58
C PRO A 141 -13.50 8.98 -14.40
N ILE A 142 -14.29 9.82 -13.73
CA ILE A 142 -15.02 10.91 -14.37
C ILE A 142 -13.99 11.98 -14.74
N ILE A 143 -13.47 11.92 -15.97
CA ILE A 143 -12.68 13.00 -16.56
C ILE A 143 -13.65 14.13 -16.89
N ARG A 144 -13.70 15.16 -16.05
CA ARG A 144 -14.33 16.44 -16.41
C ARG A 144 -13.27 17.27 -17.14
N SER A 145 -13.44 17.43 -18.45
CA SER A 145 -12.72 18.38 -19.30
C SER A 145 -13.01 19.82 -18.92
#